data_AF-A0A0R3MDH5-F1
#
_entry.id   AF-A0A0R3MDH5-F1
#
_cell.length_a   1.000
_cell.length_b   1.000
_cell.length_c   1.000
_cell.angle_alpha   90.00
_cell.angle_beta   90.00
_cell.angle_gamma   90.00
#
_symmetry.space_group_name_H-M   'P 1'
#
loop_
_entity.id
_entity.type
_entity.pdbx_description
1 polymer ?
#
loop_
_entity_poly.entity_id
_entity_poly.type
_entity_poly.pdbx_seq_one_letter_code
_entity_poly.pdbx_strand_id
1 'polypeptide(L)'
;MLDTGIDVPEVVNLVFFKQVRSKTKFWQMMGRGTRLCPDLFGPGQDKEFFRVFDYCQNLEFFGANPELKEAGAAKSLSERLFAARLDLVRALDEKSGTLDGRSEPAREPHQSGGSGDPPNEAEIREDAVKTLQDTVSSLNLDNFIVRQHRRAVEKYREPDAWQSIDDERRKELVDEIAPLPSAKGFGTEEAKRFDLLMFSLQLALLKGSKRFDTLRKQLMEIASALEDQMGIPTIAHQAELIEEIQTEQWWEGITVPLLELVRLRLRDLVQHIEKSKKVVVYSDFTDEIGVGVEHELPQVGEADFARFKLKARHFLRAHENHIVLHKLRQGKPLTPTDLTELEKMLLDAGIGEAGDIKRARETSQRFGRFVRSLVGLDRAAVNEAFSDFLSSGTATATQIEFINMVIEHLTDQGVIEPALLYEPPFTDIAPTGPDQVFDEERVARLFARIQAINDSAVA
;
A
#
# COMPACT_ATOMS: atom_id res chain seq x y z
N MET A 1 -23.69 4.08 6.73
CA MET A 1 -22.40 3.65 7.31
C MET A 1 -21.93 4.77 8.22
N LEU A 2 -21.78 4.52 9.53
CA LEU A 2 -21.42 5.53 10.56
C LEU A 2 -19.92 5.88 10.51
N ASP A 3 -19.40 6.04 9.30
CA ASP A 3 -17.97 6.03 9.05
C ASP A 3 -17.31 7.37 9.41
N THR A 4 -18.09 8.47 9.37
CA THR A 4 -17.73 9.82 9.87
C THR A 4 -18.98 10.69 10.09
N GLY A 5 -18.93 11.64 11.03
CA GLY A 5 -19.85 12.79 11.09
C GLY A 5 -21.19 12.60 11.82
N ILE A 6 -21.50 11.40 12.32
CA ILE A 6 -22.72 11.17 13.12
C ILE A 6 -22.36 11.08 14.59
N ASP A 7 -23.15 11.79 15.39
CA ASP A 7 -22.89 12.01 16.80
C ASP A 7 -24.19 11.83 17.60
N VAL A 8 -24.34 10.66 18.22
CA VAL A 8 -25.59 10.23 18.87
C VAL A 8 -25.23 9.66 20.25
N PRO A 9 -25.36 10.45 21.33
CA PRO A 9 -25.08 10.02 22.70
C PRO A 9 -25.83 8.75 23.13
N GLU A 10 -27.03 8.54 22.59
CA GLU A 10 -27.96 7.44 22.89
C GLU A 10 -27.53 6.08 22.32
N VAL A 11 -26.40 6.00 21.60
CA VAL A 11 -25.92 4.75 20.98
C VAL A 11 -25.52 3.73 22.05
N VAL A 12 -26.22 2.61 22.12
CA VAL A 12 -25.96 1.52 23.08
C VAL A 12 -25.41 0.24 22.44
N ASN A 13 -25.51 0.11 21.11
CA ASN A 13 -25.02 -1.04 20.36
C ASN A 13 -24.27 -0.58 19.11
N LEU A 14 -23.02 -1.03 18.93
CA LEU A 14 -22.24 -0.88 17.70
C LEU A 14 -22.07 -2.25 17.05
N VAL A 15 -22.33 -2.33 15.75
CA VAL A 15 -22.20 -3.58 14.98
C VAL A 15 -21.16 -3.42 13.89
N PHE A 16 -20.05 -4.14 14.01
CA PHE A 16 -19.06 -4.31 12.94
C PHE A 16 -19.44 -5.51 12.08
N PHE A 17 -20.02 -5.22 10.93
CA PHE A 17 -20.36 -6.21 9.89
C PHE A 17 -19.51 -6.02 8.62
N LYS A 18 -18.30 -5.47 8.80
CA LYS A 18 -17.30 -5.24 7.76
C LYS A 18 -15.91 -5.26 8.38
N GLN A 19 -14.93 -5.77 7.62
CA GLN A 19 -13.51 -5.63 7.96
C GLN A 19 -13.07 -4.16 7.91
N VAL A 20 -12.54 -3.67 9.02
CA VAL A 20 -11.94 -2.35 9.15
C VAL A 20 -10.43 -2.54 9.06
N ARG A 21 -9.81 -1.95 8.03
CA ARG A 21 -8.36 -2.10 7.79
C ARG A 21 -7.53 -0.93 8.29
N SER A 22 -8.18 0.16 8.70
CA SER A 22 -7.51 1.35 9.22
C SER A 22 -7.71 1.42 10.74
N LYS A 23 -6.59 1.42 11.48
CA LYS A 23 -6.58 1.56 12.95
C LYS A 23 -7.28 2.85 13.39
N THR A 24 -7.04 3.95 12.68
CA THR A 24 -7.70 5.24 12.94
C THR A 24 -9.21 5.15 12.78
N LYS A 25 -9.68 4.55 11.68
CA LYS A 25 -11.12 4.41 11.42
C LYS A 25 -11.80 3.49 12.45
N PHE A 26 -11.13 2.41 12.83
CA PHE A 26 -11.61 1.50 13.87
C PHE A 26 -11.85 2.22 15.20
N TRP A 27 -10.85 2.96 15.70
CA TRP A 27 -10.99 3.72 16.95
C TRP A 27 -12.01 4.87 16.84
N GLN A 28 -12.13 5.51 15.69
CA GLN A 28 -13.18 6.51 15.44
C GLN A 28 -14.59 5.92 15.48
N MET A 29 -14.76 4.67 15.04
CA MET A 29 -16.04 3.95 15.10
C MET A 29 -16.34 3.50 16.53
N MET A 30 -15.35 2.94 17.25
CA MET A 30 -15.46 2.58 18.67
C MET A 30 -15.82 3.78 19.55
N GLY A 31 -15.19 4.93 19.33
CA GLY A 31 -15.44 6.17 20.07
C GLY A 31 -16.87 6.74 19.91
N ARG A 32 -17.70 6.20 19.01
CA ARG A 32 -19.11 6.62 18.89
C ARG A 32 -19.97 6.10 20.04
N GLY A 33 -19.59 4.96 20.63
CA GLY A 33 -20.31 4.37 21.74
C GLY A 33 -20.01 4.99 23.10
N THR A 34 -18.92 5.76 23.23
CA THR A 34 -18.36 6.17 24.53
C THR A 34 -19.05 7.38 25.17
N ARG A 35 -19.94 8.07 24.44
CA ARG A 35 -20.65 9.22 24.99
C ARG A 35 -21.63 8.80 26.07
N LEU A 36 -21.55 9.49 27.22
CA LEU A 36 -22.51 9.35 28.30
C LEU A 36 -23.84 9.99 27.90
N CYS A 37 -24.94 9.40 28.35
CA CYS A 37 -26.29 9.89 28.10
C CYS A 37 -27.11 9.69 29.38
N PRO A 38 -27.44 10.77 30.11
CA PRO A 38 -28.30 10.68 31.28
C PRO A 38 -29.71 10.24 30.93
N ASP A 39 -30.40 9.58 31.87
CA ASP A 39 -31.81 9.17 31.80
C ASP A 39 -32.19 8.30 30.57
N LEU A 40 -31.21 7.71 29.87
CA LEU A 40 -31.43 7.00 28.60
C LEU A 40 -32.37 5.80 28.74
N PHE A 41 -32.28 5.07 29.85
CA PHE A 41 -33.11 3.89 30.12
C PHE A 41 -34.32 4.18 31.02
N GLY A 42 -34.46 5.43 31.47
CA GLY A 42 -35.52 5.89 32.37
C GLY A 42 -35.00 6.94 33.36
N PRO A 43 -35.88 7.60 34.14
CA PRO A 43 -35.46 8.60 35.11
C PRO A 43 -34.46 8.03 36.14
N GLY A 44 -33.27 8.61 36.20
CA GLY A 44 -32.13 8.19 37.01
C GLY A 44 -31.34 6.99 36.46
N GLN A 45 -31.63 6.52 35.24
CA GLN A 45 -30.96 5.38 34.61
C GLN A 45 -30.13 5.83 33.41
N ASP A 46 -28.88 6.17 33.69
CA ASP A 46 -27.92 6.68 32.72
C ASP A 46 -27.30 5.55 31.89
N LYS A 47 -26.70 5.93 30.76
CA LYS A 47 -25.86 5.06 29.96
C LYS A 47 -24.49 4.86 30.62
N GLU A 48 -24.27 3.69 31.20
CA GLU A 48 -22.99 3.30 31.82
C GLU A 48 -22.01 2.62 30.85
N PHE A 49 -22.53 1.88 29.88
CA PHE A 49 -21.75 1.14 28.90
C PHE A 49 -22.46 1.06 27.54
N PHE A 50 -21.74 0.56 26.54
CA PHE A 50 -22.29 0.21 25.23
C PHE A 50 -21.77 -1.17 24.83
N ARG A 51 -22.49 -1.85 23.95
CA ARG A 51 -22.12 -3.17 23.43
C ARG A 51 -21.50 -3.04 22.05
N VAL A 52 -20.51 -3.88 21.78
CA VAL A 52 -19.88 -4.01 20.45
C VAL A 52 -20.10 -5.44 19.98
N PHE A 53 -20.69 -5.58 18.81
CA PHE A 53 -20.87 -6.85 18.10
C PHE A 53 -19.92 -6.85 16.91
N ASP A 54 -18.96 -7.76 16.87
CA ASP A 54 -17.96 -7.81 15.80
C ASP A 54 -17.99 -9.16 15.08
N TYR A 55 -18.64 -9.16 13.92
CA TYR A 55 -18.78 -10.34 13.06
C TYR A 55 -17.60 -10.51 12.09
N CYS A 56 -16.62 -9.60 12.13
CA CYS A 56 -15.51 -9.56 11.19
C CYS A 56 -14.13 -9.65 11.87
N GLN A 57 -14.08 -10.01 13.16
CA GLN A 57 -12.85 -10.20 13.93
C GLN A 57 -11.92 -8.97 13.93
N ASN A 58 -12.49 -7.77 13.84
CA ASN A 58 -11.75 -6.52 13.94
C ASN A 58 -11.09 -6.34 15.32
N LEU A 59 -11.77 -6.72 16.40
CA LEU A 59 -11.28 -6.60 17.78
C LEU A 59 -10.01 -7.44 17.98
N GLU A 60 -10.03 -8.69 17.52
CA GLU A 60 -8.87 -9.59 17.53
C GLU A 60 -7.74 -9.05 16.65
N PHE A 61 -8.08 -8.63 15.42
CA PHE A 61 -7.14 -8.09 14.45
C PHE A 61 -6.38 -6.85 14.97
N PHE A 62 -7.06 -5.92 15.63
CA PHE A 62 -6.43 -4.73 16.21
C PHE A 62 -5.83 -4.96 17.60
N GLY A 63 -6.28 -5.98 18.33
CA GLY A 63 -5.71 -6.41 19.61
C GLY A 63 -4.29 -6.97 19.47
N ALA A 64 -4.00 -7.64 18.35
CA ALA A 64 -2.68 -8.22 18.05
C ALA A 64 -1.59 -7.19 17.67
N ASN A 65 -1.92 -5.89 17.66
CA ASN A 65 -1.03 -4.78 17.31
C ASN A 65 -0.16 -4.97 16.04
N PRO A 66 -0.71 -5.47 14.91
CA PRO A 66 0.09 -5.67 13.70
C PRO A 66 0.63 -4.32 13.18
N GLU A 67 1.91 -4.27 12.81
CA GLU A 67 2.46 -3.15 12.03
C GLU A 67 1.77 -3.10 10.66
N LEU A 68 0.74 -2.27 10.55
CA LEU A 68 -0.01 -2.10 9.32
C LEU A 68 0.74 -1.15 8.39
N LYS A 69 1.40 -1.71 7.36
CA LYS A 69 1.41 -1.03 6.05
C LYS A 69 -0.01 -1.13 5.53
N GLU A 70 -0.66 0.00 5.23
CA GLU A 70 -1.97 -0.02 4.59
C GLU A 70 -1.88 -0.84 3.30
N ALA A 71 -2.38 -2.08 3.34
CA ALA A 71 -2.48 -2.89 2.13
C ALA A 71 -3.45 -2.17 1.20
N GLY A 72 -2.92 -1.57 0.13
CA GLY A 72 -3.72 -0.89 -0.87
C GLY A 72 -4.85 -1.79 -1.33
N ALA A 73 -6.08 -1.25 -1.36
CA ALA A 73 -7.22 -2.00 -1.86
C ALA A 73 -6.92 -2.51 -3.28
N ALA A 74 -7.36 -3.73 -3.60
CA ALA A 74 -7.19 -4.27 -4.95
C ALA A 74 -7.88 -3.34 -5.95
N LYS A 75 -7.16 -2.95 -7.00
CA LYS A 75 -7.67 -2.00 -8.00
C LYS A 75 -8.94 -2.52 -8.66
N SER A 76 -9.96 -1.68 -8.74
CA SER A 76 -11.22 -2.05 -9.39
C SER A 76 -11.03 -2.37 -10.87
N LEU A 77 -11.99 -3.05 -11.50
CA LEU A 77 -11.92 -3.33 -12.94
C LEU A 77 -11.91 -2.03 -13.76
N SER A 78 -12.67 -1.03 -13.33
CA SER A 78 -12.72 0.28 -13.98
C SER A 78 -11.38 1.02 -13.85
N GLU A 79 -10.74 0.98 -12.68
CA GLU A 79 -9.39 1.55 -12.48
C GLU A 79 -8.36 0.89 -13.39
N ARG A 80 -8.39 -0.44 -13.50
CA ARG A 80 -7.49 -1.19 -14.39
C ARG A 80 -7.71 -0.85 -15.85
N LEU A 81 -8.97 -0.70 -16.28
CA LEU A 81 -9.33 -0.29 -17.63
C LEU A 81 -8.91 1.15 -17.95
N PHE A 82 -9.01 2.05 -16.98
CA PHE A 82 -8.56 3.43 -17.12
C PHE A 82 -7.03 3.47 -17.30
N ALA A 83 -6.30 2.75 -16.43
CA ALA A 83 -4.84 2.62 -16.52
C ALA A 83 -4.39 1.97 -17.85
N ALA A 84 -5.06 0.92 -18.31
CA ALA A 84 -4.74 0.25 -19.56
C ALA A 84 -4.91 1.16 -20.79
N ARG A 85 -5.93 2.03 -20.81
CA ARG A 85 -6.11 3.03 -21.87
C ARG A 85 -5.00 4.08 -21.87
N LEU A 86 -4.59 4.56 -20.68
CA LEU A 86 -3.44 5.46 -20.57
C LEU A 86 -2.17 4.82 -21.10
N ASP A 87 -1.94 3.56 -20.73
CA ASP A 87 -0.79 2.78 -21.21
C ASP A 87 -0.82 2.60 -22.73
N LEU A 88 -2.00 2.40 -23.31
CA LEU A 88 -2.17 2.26 -24.76
C LEU A 88 -1.81 3.55 -25.49
N VAL A 89 -2.35 4.69 -25.04
CA VAL A 89 -2.02 6.01 -25.61
C VAL A 89 -0.52 6.25 -25.60
N ARG A 90 0.13 5.98 -24.45
CA ARG A 90 1.59 6.13 -24.31
C ARG A 90 2.37 5.22 -25.24
N ALA A 91 2.00 3.95 -25.33
CA ALA A 91 2.70 3.00 -26.19
C ALA A 91 2.58 3.37 -27.67
N LEU A 92 1.43 3.93 -28.09
CA LEU A 92 1.23 4.46 -29.44
C LEU A 92 2.04 5.73 -29.68
N ASP A 93 2.12 6.63 -28.70
CA ASP A 93 2.96 7.84 -28.75
C ASP A 93 4.45 7.52 -28.90
N GLU A 94 4.95 6.57 -28.11
CA GLU A 94 6.33 6.09 -28.17
C GLU A 94 6.65 5.50 -29.56
N LYS A 95 5.74 4.68 -30.09
CA LYS A 95 5.89 4.09 -31.43
C LYS A 95 5.90 5.17 -32.52
N SER A 96 4.96 6.12 -32.48
CA SER A 96 4.89 7.22 -33.45
C SER A 96 6.15 8.10 -33.41
N GLY A 97 6.64 8.43 -32.21
CA GLY A 97 7.87 9.23 -32.04
C GLY A 97 9.14 8.50 -32.52
N THR A 98 9.17 7.16 -32.49
CA THR A 98 10.29 6.38 -33.05
C THR A 98 10.27 6.26 -34.58
N LEU A 99 9.11 6.43 -35.23
CA LEU A 99 8.95 6.31 -36.68
C LEU A 99 9.37 7.58 -37.44
N ASP A 100 9.39 8.76 -36.80
CA ASP A 100 9.88 10.01 -37.40
C ASP A 100 11.38 10.00 -37.76
N GLY A 101 12.14 9.00 -37.34
CA GLY A 101 13.55 8.79 -37.71
C GLY A 101 13.80 7.78 -38.85
N ARG A 102 12.78 7.01 -39.25
CA ARG A 102 12.85 6.04 -40.36
C ARG A 102 11.49 6.02 -41.05
N SER A 103 11.36 6.84 -42.09
CA SER A 103 10.22 6.80 -42.99
C SER A 103 10.13 5.41 -43.64
N GLU A 104 9.29 4.52 -43.10
CA GLU A 104 8.67 3.51 -43.95
C GLU A 104 7.80 4.26 -44.98
N PRO A 105 7.80 3.86 -46.26
CA PRO A 105 6.98 4.51 -47.25
C PRO A 105 5.53 4.40 -46.79
N ALA A 106 4.90 5.56 -46.57
CA ALA A 106 3.47 5.68 -46.37
C ALA A 106 2.79 4.89 -47.49
N ARG A 107 2.26 3.70 -47.17
CA ARG A 107 1.23 3.08 -48.00
C ARG A 107 0.11 4.11 -48.05
N GLU A 108 -0.29 4.47 -49.26
CA GLU A 108 -1.23 5.55 -49.54
C GLU A 108 -2.45 5.48 -48.60
N PRO A 109 -2.98 6.62 -48.16
CA PRO A 109 -4.18 6.65 -47.35
C PRO A 109 -5.33 6.09 -48.18
N HIS A 110 -5.65 4.81 -48.00
CA HIS A 110 -6.94 4.28 -48.39
C HIS A 110 -7.99 5.12 -47.65
N GLN A 111 -8.77 5.88 -48.42
CA GLN A 111 -9.87 6.69 -47.91
C GLN A 111 -10.87 5.76 -47.22
N SER A 112 -10.76 5.64 -45.89
CA SER A 112 -11.64 4.81 -45.07
C SER A 112 -12.99 5.52 -44.91
N GLY A 113 -13.97 5.06 -45.68
CA GLY A 113 -15.36 5.52 -45.64
C GLY A 113 -16.37 4.38 -45.45
N GLY A 114 -15.90 3.18 -45.10
CA GLY A 114 -16.74 2.01 -44.86
C GLY A 114 -16.79 1.65 -43.37
N SER A 115 -17.98 1.36 -42.84
CA SER A 115 -18.25 1.00 -41.44
C SER A 115 -17.70 -0.39 -41.01
N GLY A 116 -16.63 -0.88 -41.65
CA GLY A 116 -16.11 -2.23 -41.49
C GLY A 116 -14.58 -2.36 -41.47
N ASP A 117 -13.84 -1.31 -41.84
CA ASP A 117 -12.37 -1.34 -41.89
C ASP A 117 -11.74 -1.19 -40.50
N PRO A 118 -10.55 -1.79 -40.24
CA PRO A 118 -9.86 -1.63 -38.97
C PRO A 118 -9.44 -0.16 -38.76
N PRO A 119 -9.66 0.42 -37.56
CA PRO A 119 -9.27 1.79 -37.27
C PRO A 119 -7.74 1.94 -37.31
N ASN A 120 -7.25 3.07 -37.80
CA ASN A 120 -5.80 3.32 -37.81
C ASN A 120 -5.27 3.65 -36.40
N GLU A 121 -3.95 3.58 -36.19
CA GLU A 121 -3.36 3.80 -34.85
C GLU A 121 -3.62 5.21 -34.29
N ALA A 122 -3.79 6.23 -35.14
CA ALA A 122 -4.12 7.59 -34.71
C ALA A 122 -5.58 7.70 -34.24
N GLU A 123 -6.52 7.06 -34.94
CA GLU A 123 -7.94 6.97 -34.54
C GLU A 123 -8.08 6.22 -33.21
N ILE A 124 -7.33 5.13 -33.01
CA ILE A 124 -7.33 4.36 -31.76
C ILE A 124 -6.85 5.23 -30.60
N ARG A 125 -5.76 5.97 -30.82
CA ARG A 125 -5.23 6.90 -29.82
C ARG A 125 -6.24 7.99 -29.48
N GLU A 126 -6.86 8.60 -30.49
CA GLU A 126 -7.85 9.66 -30.31
C GLU A 126 -9.09 9.15 -29.54
N ASP A 127 -9.62 7.98 -29.89
CA ASP A 127 -10.74 7.37 -29.17
C ASP A 127 -10.39 7.04 -27.71
N ALA A 128 -9.18 6.53 -27.45
CA ALA A 128 -8.71 6.24 -26.11
C ALA A 128 -8.61 7.52 -25.26
N VAL A 129 -8.02 8.60 -25.81
CA VAL A 129 -7.92 9.91 -25.14
C VAL A 129 -9.30 10.50 -24.90
N LYS A 130 -10.16 10.52 -25.91
CA LYS A 130 -11.54 11.03 -25.80
C LYS A 130 -12.33 10.27 -24.74
N THR A 131 -12.20 8.95 -24.71
CA THR A 131 -12.84 8.11 -23.70
C THR A 131 -12.38 8.45 -22.28
N LEU A 132 -11.09 8.69 -22.08
CA LEU A 132 -10.52 9.11 -20.80
C LEU A 132 -11.01 10.51 -20.41
N GLN A 133 -10.97 11.48 -21.33
CA GLN A 133 -11.48 12.85 -21.15
C GLN A 133 -12.96 12.87 -20.75
N ASP A 134 -13.80 12.12 -21.46
CA ASP A 134 -15.22 11.97 -21.13
C ASP A 134 -15.42 11.39 -19.73
N THR A 135 -14.57 10.43 -19.34
CA THR A 135 -14.64 9.79 -18.02
C THR A 135 -14.37 10.83 -16.93
N VAL A 136 -13.32 11.65 -17.08
CA VAL A 136 -12.99 12.73 -16.13
C VAL A 136 -14.06 13.83 -16.13
N SER A 137 -14.59 14.17 -17.30
CA SER A 137 -15.65 15.18 -17.46
C SER A 137 -16.96 14.74 -16.82
N SER A 138 -17.26 13.43 -16.81
CA SER A 138 -18.45 12.86 -16.18
C SER A 138 -18.40 12.79 -14.64
N LEU A 139 -17.26 13.09 -14.01
CA LEU A 139 -17.12 13.04 -12.54
C LEU A 139 -17.96 14.16 -11.90
N ASN A 140 -18.77 13.81 -10.88
CA ASN A 140 -19.54 14.80 -10.15
C ASN A 140 -18.65 15.54 -9.13
N LEU A 141 -18.43 16.84 -9.34
CA LEU A 141 -17.62 17.68 -8.44
C LEU A 141 -18.23 17.89 -7.06
N ASP A 142 -19.53 17.65 -6.90
CA ASP A 142 -20.22 17.76 -5.60
C ASP A 142 -20.07 16.49 -4.76
N ASN A 143 -19.63 15.38 -5.36
CA ASN A 143 -19.35 14.14 -4.63
C ASN A 143 -18.19 14.35 -3.65
N PHE A 144 -18.41 14.01 -2.38
CA PHE A 144 -17.42 14.16 -1.31
C PHE A 144 -16.04 13.57 -1.64
N ILE A 145 -15.98 12.41 -2.31
CA ILE A 145 -14.72 11.75 -2.67
C ILE A 145 -14.01 12.56 -3.77
N VAL A 146 -14.76 12.97 -4.80
CA VAL A 146 -14.23 13.76 -5.92
C VAL A 146 -13.74 15.13 -5.46
N ARG A 147 -14.40 15.74 -4.45
CA ARG A 147 -13.98 17.03 -3.87
C ARG A 147 -12.57 17.01 -3.30
N GLN A 148 -12.11 15.89 -2.76
CA GLN A 148 -10.75 15.76 -2.22
C GLN A 148 -9.69 15.82 -3.34
N HIS A 149 -10.07 15.41 -4.56
CA HIS A 149 -9.20 15.38 -5.74
C HIS A 149 -9.56 16.48 -6.77
N ARG A 150 -10.30 17.51 -6.36
CA ARG A 150 -10.88 18.51 -7.27
C ARG A 150 -9.86 19.19 -8.17
N ARG A 151 -8.68 19.53 -7.63
CA ARG A 151 -7.59 20.16 -8.38
C ARG A 151 -7.14 19.27 -9.55
N ALA A 152 -6.94 17.98 -9.31
CA ALA A 152 -6.56 17.03 -10.36
C ALA A 152 -7.70 16.87 -11.38
N VAL A 153 -8.96 16.77 -10.92
CA VAL A 153 -10.13 16.65 -11.81
C VAL A 153 -10.27 17.86 -12.73
N GLU A 154 -10.15 19.08 -12.20
CA GLU A 154 -10.22 20.30 -13.01
C GLU A 154 -9.06 20.39 -14.01
N LYS A 155 -7.84 20.03 -13.59
CA LYS A 155 -6.66 19.97 -14.47
C LYS A 155 -6.87 19.03 -15.66
N TYR A 156 -7.38 17.82 -15.43
CA TYR A 156 -7.56 16.80 -16.47
C TYR A 156 -8.90 16.87 -17.21
N ARG A 157 -9.75 17.85 -16.91
CA ARG A 157 -10.90 18.19 -17.77
C ARG A 157 -10.49 19.01 -18.98
N GLU A 158 -9.39 19.75 -18.89
CA GLU A 158 -8.89 20.56 -20.00
C GLU A 158 -8.27 19.67 -21.09
N PRO A 159 -8.65 19.83 -22.38
CA PRO A 159 -8.12 19.03 -23.47
C PRO A 159 -6.58 19.08 -23.59
N ASP A 160 -5.98 20.22 -23.27
CA ASP A 160 -4.54 20.44 -23.36
C ASP A 160 -3.73 19.53 -22.42
N ALA A 161 -4.33 19.05 -21.32
CA ALA A 161 -3.68 18.14 -20.39
C ALA A 161 -3.41 16.73 -21.00
N TRP A 162 -4.04 16.43 -22.14
CA TRP A 162 -3.99 15.10 -22.79
C TRP A 162 -3.11 15.05 -24.04
N GLN A 163 -2.51 16.16 -24.46
CA GLN A 163 -1.65 16.20 -25.65
C GLN A 163 -0.45 15.23 -25.51
N SER A 164 0.17 15.19 -24.33
CA SER A 164 1.19 14.21 -23.95
C SER A 164 0.93 13.65 -22.56
N ILE A 165 1.16 12.34 -22.39
CA ILE A 165 1.00 11.63 -21.13
C ILE A 165 2.36 11.09 -20.69
N ASP A 166 3.11 11.92 -19.95
CA ASP A 166 4.37 11.52 -19.33
C ASP A 166 4.16 10.60 -18.10
N ASP A 167 5.25 10.10 -17.52
CA ASP A 167 5.20 9.21 -16.35
C ASP A 167 4.56 9.87 -15.12
N GLU A 168 4.78 11.17 -14.92
CA GLU A 168 4.24 11.93 -13.79
C GLU A 168 2.72 12.09 -13.92
N ARG A 169 2.24 12.54 -15.09
CA ARG A 169 0.81 12.69 -15.39
C ARG A 169 0.10 11.35 -15.32
N ARG A 170 0.71 10.29 -15.85
CA ARG A 170 0.15 8.94 -15.74
C ARG A 170 -0.03 8.55 -14.28
N LYS A 171 0.99 8.78 -13.45
CA LYS A 171 0.93 8.45 -12.02
C LYS A 171 -0.18 9.22 -11.33
N GLU A 172 -0.26 10.53 -11.54
CA GLU A 172 -1.33 11.39 -11.01
C GLU A 172 -2.73 10.91 -11.44
N LEU A 173 -2.91 10.61 -12.73
CA LEU A 173 -4.17 10.09 -13.27
C LEU A 173 -4.56 8.73 -12.68
N VAL A 174 -3.60 7.82 -12.49
CA VAL A 174 -3.86 6.47 -11.95
C VAL A 174 -4.11 6.49 -10.44
N ASP A 175 -3.44 7.37 -9.71
CA ASP A 175 -3.52 7.40 -8.24
C ASP A 175 -4.67 8.29 -7.75
N GLU A 176 -4.94 9.41 -8.42
CA GLU A 176 -5.95 10.39 -7.97
C GLU A 176 -7.28 10.34 -8.74
N ILE A 177 -7.27 9.97 -10.02
CA ILE A 177 -8.47 10.06 -10.88
C ILE A 177 -9.12 8.70 -11.12
N ALA A 178 -8.32 7.67 -11.46
CA ALA A 178 -8.84 6.33 -11.76
C ALA A 178 -9.71 5.71 -10.64
N PRO A 179 -9.43 5.92 -9.33
CA PRO A 179 -10.25 5.38 -8.25
C PRO A 179 -11.60 6.09 -8.06
N LEU A 180 -11.83 7.22 -8.72
CA LEU A 180 -13.02 8.04 -8.51
C LEU A 180 -14.28 7.41 -9.15
N PRO A 181 -15.44 7.55 -8.50
CA PRO A 181 -16.69 7.02 -9.04
C PRO A 181 -17.14 7.84 -10.26
N SER A 182 -17.03 7.25 -11.45
CA SER A 182 -17.56 7.81 -12.70
C SER A 182 -18.97 7.30 -12.99
N ALA A 183 -19.82 8.17 -13.54
CA ALA A 183 -21.14 7.82 -14.05
C ALA A 183 -21.08 7.10 -15.43
N LYS A 184 -19.91 7.10 -16.10
CA LYS A 184 -19.75 6.49 -17.42
C LYS A 184 -19.75 4.96 -17.31
N GLY A 185 -20.74 4.33 -17.93
CA GLY A 185 -20.83 2.87 -18.03
C GLY A 185 -20.02 2.34 -19.20
N PHE A 186 -19.10 1.41 -18.95
CA PHE A 186 -18.34 0.69 -20.01
C PHE A 186 -18.97 -0.66 -20.38
N GLY A 187 -20.30 -0.78 -20.32
CA GLY A 187 -21.01 -2.03 -20.58
C GLY A 187 -21.01 -3.01 -19.40
N THR A 188 -21.26 -4.28 -19.70
CA THR A 188 -21.32 -5.39 -18.74
C THR A 188 -19.96 -5.71 -18.13
N GLU A 189 -19.93 -6.51 -17.05
CA GLU A 189 -18.67 -6.91 -16.44
C GLU A 189 -17.83 -7.77 -17.40
N GLU A 190 -18.50 -8.62 -18.18
CA GLU A 190 -17.90 -9.45 -19.23
C GLU A 190 -17.24 -8.59 -20.32
N ALA A 191 -17.94 -7.57 -20.82
CA ALA A 191 -17.39 -6.63 -21.80
C ALA A 191 -16.17 -5.88 -21.26
N LYS A 192 -16.20 -5.44 -19.99
CA LYS A 192 -15.06 -4.79 -19.34
C LYS A 192 -13.84 -5.72 -19.19
N ARG A 193 -14.06 -6.99 -18.85
CA ARG A 193 -12.97 -7.99 -18.77
C ARG A 193 -12.38 -8.27 -20.14
N PHE A 194 -13.22 -8.35 -21.17
CA PHE A 194 -12.78 -8.51 -22.54
C PHE A 194 -11.98 -7.29 -23.03
N ASP A 195 -12.47 -6.07 -22.82
CA ASP A 195 -11.74 -4.84 -23.14
C ASP A 195 -10.34 -4.84 -22.47
N LEU A 196 -10.25 -5.27 -21.20
CA LEU A 196 -8.97 -5.34 -20.49
C LEU A 196 -8.02 -6.39 -21.10
N LEU A 197 -8.54 -7.55 -21.51
CA LEU A 197 -7.78 -8.57 -22.23
C LEU A 197 -7.23 -8.00 -23.55
N MET A 198 -8.08 -7.32 -24.33
CA MET A 198 -7.69 -6.75 -25.62
C MET A 198 -6.65 -5.65 -25.47
N PHE A 199 -6.81 -4.72 -24.52
CA PHE A 199 -5.77 -3.72 -24.24
C PHE A 199 -4.47 -4.36 -23.77
N SER A 200 -4.54 -5.42 -22.96
CA SER A 200 -3.34 -6.14 -22.53
C SER A 200 -2.62 -6.81 -23.70
N LEU A 201 -3.37 -7.34 -24.67
CA LEU A 201 -2.84 -7.98 -25.88
C LEU A 201 -2.19 -6.95 -26.80
N GLN A 202 -2.85 -5.81 -27.05
CA GLN A 202 -2.31 -4.68 -27.81
C GLN A 202 -1.02 -4.13 -27.17
N LEU A 203 -1.02 -3.94 -25.85
CA LEU A 203 0.16 -3.51 -25.11
C LEU A 203 1.30 -4.53 -25.15
N ALA A 204 0.98 -5.83 -25.07
CA ALA A 204 1.96 -6.89 -25.18
C ALA A 204 2.59 -6.93 -26.58
N LEU A 205 1.79 -6.70 -27.63
CA LEU A 205 2.26 -6.59 -29.02
C LEU A 205 3.20 -5.39 -29.20
N LEU A 206 2.78 -4.20 -28.75
CA LEU A 206 3.57 -2.97 -28.86
C LEU A 206 4.90 -3.06 -28.10
N LYS A 207 4.93 -3.76 -26.96
CA LYS A 207 6.11 -3.88 -26.09
C LYS A 207 6.95 -5.14 -26.33
N GLY A 208 6.56 -6.02 -27.25
CA GLY A 208 7.25 -7.30 -27.48
C GLY A 208 7.27 -8.22 -26.25
N SER A 209 6.18 -8.26 -25.47
CA SER A 209 6.12 -8.99 -24.20
C SER A 209 5.89 -10.49 -24.39
N LYS A 210 6.59 -11.32 -23.60
CA LYS A 210 6.37 -12.78 -23.54
C LYS A 210 4.96 -13.19 -23.08
N ARG A 211 4.19 -12.26 -22.52
CA ARG A 211 2.78 -12.51 -22.12
C ARG A 211 1.84 -12.59 -23.32
N PHE A 212 2.28 -12.16 -24.51
CA PHE A 212 1.46 -12.15 -25.72
C PHE A 212 0.87 -13.53 -26.01
N ASP A 213 1.67 -14.60 -25.97
CA ASP A 213 1.19 -15.96 -26.26
C ASP A 213 0.12 -16.46 -25.28
N THR A 214 0.21 -16.06 -24.01
CA THR A 214 -0.79 -16.42 -22.99
C THR A 214 -2.11 -15.68 -23.25
N LEU A 215 -2.04 -14.39 -23.58
CA LEU A 215 -3.21 -13.57 -23.87
C LEU A 215 -3.87 -13.99 -25.19
N ARG A 216 -3.06 -14.36 -26.19
CA ARG A 216 -3.50 -14.95 -27.47
C ARG A 216 -4.33 -16.21 -27.23
N LYS A 217 -3.85 -17.13 -26.40
CA LYS A 217 -4.61 -18.35 -26.02
C LYS A 217 -5.95 -18.02 -25.37
N GLN A 218 -5.98 -17.05 -24.46
CA GLN A 218 -7.23 -16.61 -23.84
C GLN A 218 -8.21 -16.02 -24.86
N LEU A 219 -7.73 -15.27 -25.86
CA LEU A 219 -8.61 -14.77 -26.93
C LEU A 219 -9.15 -15.91 -27.80
N MET A 220 -8.33 -16.90 -28.14
CA MET A 220 -8.77 -18.08 -28.89
C MET A 220 -9.83 -18.91 -28.13
N GLU A 221 -9.69 -19.05 -26.81
CA GLU A 221 -10.71 -19.69 -25.97
C GLU A 221 -12.04 -18.93 -25.99
N ILE A 222 -12.01 -17.60 -25.97
CA ILE A 222 -13.21 -16.76 -26.08
C ILE A 222 -13.83 -16.88 -27.47
N ALA A 223 -13.02 -16.89 -28.53
CA ALA A 223 -13.49 -17.07 -29.90
C ALA A 223 -14.17 -18.44 -30.08
N SER A 224 -13.55 -19.52 -29.59
CA SER A 224 -14.14 -20.87 -29.60
C SER A 224 -15.46 -20.93 -28.81
N ALA A 225 -15.52 -20.29 -27.63
CA ALA A 225 -16.76 -20.24 -26.85
C ALA A 225 -17.88 -19.41 -27.51
N LEU A 226 -17.53 -18.43 -28.35
CA LEU A 226 -18.49 -17.69 -29.18
C LEU A 226 -18.95 -18.52 -30.39
N GLU A 227 -18.07 -19.32 -30.97
CA GLU A 227 -18.40 -20.25 -32.06
C GLU A 227 -19.45 -21.29 -31.64
N ASP A 228 -19.41 -21.75 -30.39
CA ASP A 228 -20.45 -22.62 -29.84
C ASP A 228 -21.85 -21.95 -29.79
N GLN A 229 -21.91 -20.62 -29.89
CA GLN A 229 -23.13 -19.81 -29.76
C GLN A 229 -23.63 -19.24 -31.11
N MET A 230 -23.22 -19.84 -32.24
CA MET A 230 -23.63 -19.43 -33.60
C MET A 230 -25.14 -19.45 -33.87
N GLY A 231 -25.94 -20.04 -32.97
CA GLY A 231 -27.40 -19.92 -33.00
C GLY A 231 -27.93 -18.48 -32.80
N ILE A 232 -27.11 -17.58 -32.24
CA ILE A 232 -27.46 -16.17 -32.05
C ILE A 232 -27.11 -15.37 -33.32
N PRO A 233 -28.08 -14.70 -33.98
CA PRO A 233 -27.83 -14.01 -35.25
C PRO A 233 -26.69 -13.00 -35.19
N THR A 234 -26.55 -12.22 -34.11
CA THR A 234 -25.49 -11.21 -33.98
C THR A 234 -24.09 -11.82 -33.93
N ILE A 235 -23.95 -13.06 -33.42
CA ILE A 235 -22.69 -13.81 -33.42
C ILE A 235 -22.43 -14.40 -34.80
N ALA A 236 -23.46 -14.96 -35.45
CA ALA A 236 -23.35 -15.50 -36.80
C ALA A 236 -22.90 -14.45 -37.84
N HIS A 237 -23.27 -13.17 -37.66
CA HIS A 237 -22.78 -12.07 -38.51
C HIS A 237 -21.27 -11.81 -38.38
N GLN A 238 -20.63 -12.30 -37.31
CA GLN A 238 -19.18 -12.18 -37.08
C GLN A 238 -18.47 -13.54 -37.23
N ALA A 239 -19.11 -14.54 -37.82
CA ALA A 239 -18.58 -15.90 -37.91
C ALA A 239 -17.21 -15.98 -38.58
N GLU A 240 -17.06 -15.29 -39.72
CA GLU A 240 -15.79 -15.23 -40.46
C GLU A 240 -14.64 -14.73 -39.58
N LEU A 241 -14.85 -13.65 -38.82
CA LEU A 241 -13.84 -13.11 -37.90
C LEU A 241 -13.52 -14.10 -36.76
N ILE A 242 -14.53 -14.77 -36.23
CA ILE A 242 -14.37 -15.76 -35.14
C ILE A 242 -13.56 -16.97 -35.64
N GLU A 243 -13.82 -17.44 -36.85
CA GLU A 243 -13.07 -18.52 -37.50
C GLU A 243 -11.62 -18.10 -37.78
N GLU A 244 -11.42 -16.91 -38.36
CA GLU A 244 -10.09 -16.37 -38.68
C GLU A 244 -9.17 -16.29 -37.46
N ILE A 245 -9.66 -15.77 -36.32
CA ILE A 245 -8.90 -15.64 -35.06
C ILE A 245 -8.34 -17.00 -34.58
N GLN A 246 -9.00 -18.10 -34.92
CA GLN A 246 -8.58 -19.44 -34.51
C GLN A 246 -7.51 -20.05 -35.43
N THR A 247 -7.25 -19.45 -36.59
CA THR A 247 -6.21 -19.89 -37.53
C THR A 247 -4.84 -19.30 -37.19
N GLU A 248 -3.76 -20.07 -37.32
CA GLU A 248 -2.40 -19.56 -37.10
C GLU A 248 -2.04 -18.42 -38.07
N GLN A 249 -2.54 -18.48 -39.30
CA GLN A 249 -2.25 -17.52 -40.37
C GLN A 249 -2.71 -16.10 -40.03
N TRP A 250 -3.84 -15.96 -39.34
CA TRP A 250 -4.35 -14.65 -38.93
C TRP A 250 -3.42 -13.92 -37.95
N TRP A 251 -2.65 -14.68 -37.16
CA TRP A 251 -1.71 -14.12 -36.19
C TRP A 251 -0.37 -13.72 -36.82
N GLU A 252 -0.08 -14.16 -38.04
CA GLU A 252 1.12 -13.76 -38.77
C GLU A 252 1.00 -12.29 -39.20
N GLY A 253 1.86 -11.42 -38.65
CA GLY A 253 1.83 -9.99 -38.96
C GLY A 253 0.68 -9.21 -38.30
N ILE A 254 0.12 -9.73 -37.19
CA ILE A 254 -0.95 -9.07 -36.44
C ILE A 254 -0.56 -7.64 -36.02
N THR A 255 -1.53 -6.72 -36.10
CA THR A 255 -1.34 -5.29 -35.80
C THR A 255 -2.33 -4.80 -34.74
N VAL A 256 -2.03 -3.66 -34.11
CA VAL A 256 -2.94 -3.02 -33.14
C VAL A 256 -4.32 -2.68 -33.76
N PRO A 257 -4.39 -2.10 -34.98
CA PRO A 257 -5.65 -1.95 -35.74
C PRO A 257 -6.52 -3.20 -35.83
N LEU A 258 -5.92 -4.36 -36.14
CA LEU A 258 -6.67 -5.62 -36.25
C LEU A 258 -7.19 -6.08 -34.89
N LEU A 259 -6.38 -5.98 -33.83
CA LEU A 259 -6.83 -6.30 -32.48
C LEU A 259 -7.93 -5.35 -31.99
N GLU A 260 -7.89 -4.09 -32.38
CA GLU A 260 -8.96 -3.14 -32.04
C GLU A 260 -10.27 -3.44 -32.77
N LEU A 261 -10.20 -3.83 -34.05
CA LEU A 261 -11.37 -4.30 -34.79
C LEU A 261 -12.04 -5.49 -34.08
N VAL A 262 -11.24 -6.44 -33.60
CA VAL A 262 -11.73 -7.57 -32.78
C VAL A 262 -12.40 -7.09 -31.50
N ARG A 263 -11.79 -6.14 -30.79
CA ARG A 263 -12.37 -5.55 -29.57
C ARG A 263 -13.75 -4.97 -29.84
N LEU A 264 -13.86 -4.13 -30.87
CA LEU A 264 -15.09 -3.43 -31.23
C LEU A 264 -16.21 -4.40 -31.64
N ARG A 265 -15.89 -5.44 -32.43
CA ARG A 265 -16.89 -6.38 -32.96
C ARG A 265 -17.34 -7.43 -31.95
N LEU A 266 -16.45 -7.89 -31.07
CA LEU A 266 -16.75 -9.00 -30.17
C LEU A 266 -17.18 -8.58 -28.76
N ARG A 267 -16.85 -7.37 -28.29
CA ARG A 267 -17.07 -6.97 -26.87
C ARG A 267 -18.50 -7.13 -26.38
N ASP A 268 -19.48 -6.79 -27.21
CA ASP A 268 -20.90 -6.87 -26.84
C ASP A 268 -21.47 -8.29 -27.03
N LEU A 269 -20.70 -9.19 -27.67
CA LEU A 269 -21.07 -10.59 -27.88
C LEU A 269 -20.61 -11.50 -26.74
N VAL A 270 -19.52 -11.16 -26.05
CA VAL A 270 -18.93 -11.98 -24.96
C VAL A 270 -19.91 -12.26 -23.83
N GLN A 271 -20.89 -11.38 -23.60
CA GLN A 271 -21.94 -11.59 -22.59
C GLN A 271 -22.85 -12.80 -22.87
N HIS A 272 -22.91 -13.26 -24.13
CA HIS A 272 -23.72 -14.39 -24.57
C HIS A 272 -23.05 -15.75 -24.39
N ILE A 273 -21.74 -15.77 -24.05
CA ILE A 273 -21.05 -17.01 -23.74
C ILE A 273 -21.74 -17.66 -22.55
N GLU A 274 -22.27 -18.87 -22.76
CA GLU A 274 -22.92 -19.62 -21.71
C GLU A 274 -21.96 -19.77 -20.53
N LYS A 275 -22.41 -19.31 -19.37
CA LYS A 275 -21.66 -19.44 -18.13
C LYS A 275 -21.72 -20.91 -17.74
N SER A 276 -20.79 -21.71 -18.27
CA SER A 276 -20.64 -23.12 -17.92
C SER A 276 -20.77 -23.24 -16.40
N LYS A 277 -21.86 -23.90 -15.99
CA LYS A 277 -22.37 -24.03 -14.60
C LYS A 277 -21.55 -23.21 -13.60
N LYS A 278 -21.82 -21.90 -13.47
CA LYS A 278 -21.42 -21.20 -12.24
C LYS A 278 -21.95 -22.07 -11.11
N VAL A 279 -21.07 -22.70 -10.36
CA VAL A 279 -21.46 -23.43 -9.16
C VAL A 279 -22.10 -22.37 -8.28
N VAL A 280 -23.43 -22.31 -8.30
CA VAL A 280 -24.17 -21.45 -7.40
C VAL A 280 -23.94 -22.08 -6.05
N VAL A 281 -22.97 -21.54 -5.33
CA VAL A 281 -22.69 -21.94 -3.95
C VAL A 281 -23.85 -21.38 -3.15
N TYR A 282 -24.84 -22.22 -2.89
CA TYR A 282 -25.84 -21.96 -1.86
C TYR A 282 -25.17 -22.20 -0.53
N SER A 283 -24.72 -21.13 0.10
CA SER A 283 -24.29 -21.12 1.50
C SER A 283 -25.53 -21.06 2.39
N ASP A 284 -26.18 -22.21 2.59
CA ASP A 284 -27.22 -22.38 3.61
C ASP A 284 -26.54 -22.80 4.92
N PHE A 285 -25.99 -21.82 5.62
CA PHE A 285 -25.42 -22.01 6.94
C PHE A 285 -26.48 -21.67 7.97
N THR A 286 -26.83 -22.65 8.82
CA THR A 286 -27.53 -22.33 10.07
C THR A 286 -26.51 -21.70 11.00
N ASP A 287 -26.65 -20.42 11.32
CA ASP A 287 -25.75 -19.73 12.22
C ASP A 287 -25.79 -20.39 13.60
N GLU A 288 -24.69 -21.03 13.99
CA GLU A 288 -24.49 -21.47 15.37
C GLU A 288 -23.86 -20.30 16.14
N ILE A 289 -24.60 -19.76 17.10
CA ILE A 289 -24.05 -18.79 18.05
C ILE A 289 -23.06 -19.55 18.94
N GLY A 290 -21.77 -19.40 18.63
CA GLY A 290 -20.68 -19.92 19.46
C GLY A 290 -20.61 -19.26 20.84
N VAL A 291 -19.77 -19.81 21.71
CA VAL A 291 -19.53 -19.24 23.05
C VAL A 291 -18.80 -17.91 22.91
N GLY A 292 -19.32 -16.85 23.54
CA GLY A 292 -18.66 -15.54 23.56
C GLY A 292 -17.30 -15.62 24.26
N VAL A 293 -16.27 -15.06 23.63
CA VAL A 293 -14.92 -14.94 24.19
C VAL A 293 -14.72 -13.48 24.59
N GLU A 294 -14.33 -13.25 25.85
CA GLU A 294 -13.91 -11.92 26.30
C GLU A 294 -12.51 -11.62 25.76
N HIS A 295 -12.36 -10.50 25.04
CA HIS A 295 -11.07 -9.99 24.61
C HIS A 295 -10.73 -8.72 25.39
N GLU A 296 -9.59 -8.72 26.08
CA GLU A 296 -9.01 -7.49 26.59
C GLU A 296 -8.51 -6.66 25.42
N LEU A 297 -9.19 -5.54 25.16
CA LEU A 297 -8.73 -4.59 24.16
C LEU A 297 -7.50 -3.85 24.70
N PRO A 298 -6.45 -3.63 23.88
CA PRO A 298 -5.38 -2.73 24.27
C PRO A 298 -5.99 -1.37 24.61
N GLN A 299 -5.61 -0.83 25.77
CA GLN A 299 -6.17 0.42 26.30
C GLN A 299 -6.15 1.51 25.22
N VAL A 300 -7.26 2.26 25.14
CA VAL A 300 -7.39 3.48 24.32
C VAL A 300 -6.16 4.36 24.62
N GLY A 301 -5.22 4.40 23.68
CA GLY A 301 -3.93 5.12 23.87
C GLY A 301 -2.71 4.47 23.24
N GLU A 302 -2.75 3.21 22.75
CA GLU A 302 -1.61 2.66 21.98
C GLU A 302 -1.34 3.39 20.66
N ALA A 303 -2.41 3.82 19.97
CA ALA A 303 -2.27 4.64 18.76
C ALA A 303 -1.65 6.01 19.08
N ASP A 304 -1.97 6.56 20.25
CA ASP A 304 -1.41 7.83 20.72
C ASP A 304 0.05 7.68 21.18
N PHE A 305 0.41 6.55 21.79
CA PHE A 305 1.79 6.28 22.18
C PHE A 305 2.72 6.08 20.97
N ALA A 306 2.23 5.43 19.90
CA ALA A 306 2.96 5.32 18.64
C ALA A 306 3.18 6.70 17.97
N ARG A 307 2.15 7.57 18.01
CA ARG A 307 2.25 8.97 17.55
C ARG A 307 3.20 9.79 18.41
N PHE A 308 3.16 9.60 19.73
CA PHE A 308 4.11 10.19 20.66
C PHE A 308 5.55 9.78 20.33
N LYS A 309 5.84 8.48 20.15
CA LYS A 309 7.16 7.99 19.71
C LYS A 309 7.63 8.64 18.42
N LEU A 310 6.74 8.79 17.43
CA LEU A 310 7.07 9.40 16.14
C LEU A 310 7.38 10.90 16.28
N LYS A 311 6.53 11.65 16.99
CA LYS A 311 6.73 13.09 17.25
C LYS A 311 7.99 13.35 18.07
N ALA A 312 8.20 12.57 19.14
CA ALA A 312 9.39 12.63 19.96
C ALA A 312 10.64 12.38 19.13
N ARG A 313 10.66 11.32 18.31
CA ARG A 313 11.80 11.03 17.42
C ARG A 313 12.13 12.19 16.48
N HIS A 314 11.13 12.74 15.80
CA HIS A 314 11.33 13.85 14.87
C HIS A 314 11.86 15.10 15.58
N PHE A 315 11.28 15.43 16.73
CA PHE A 315 11.69 16.61 17.50
C PHE A 315 13.09 16.46 18.09
N LEU A 316 13.42 15.29 18.64
CA LEU A 316 14.74 15.03 19.23
C LEU A 316 15.84 15.07 18.16
N ARG A 317 15.58 14.59 16.94
CA ARG A 317 16.49 14.73 15.78
C ARG A 317 16.67 16.17 15.32
N ALA A 318 15.63 17.01 15.43
CA ALA A 318 15.75 18.44 15.11
C ALA A 318 16.58 19.23 16.15
N HIS A 319 16.73 18.69 17.38
CA HIS A 319 17.40 19.35 18.51
C HIS A 319 18.70 18.64 18.92
N GLU A 320 19.37 17.95 18.00
CA GLU A 320 20.60 17.19 18.25
C GLU A 320 21.74 18.01 18.90
N ASN A 321 21.74 19.33 18.68
CA ASN A 321 22.71 20.26 19.26
C ASN A 321 22.48 20.56 20.75
N HIS A 322 21.40 20.06 21.35
CA HIS A 322 21.16 20.26 22.77
C HIS A 322 22.15 19.45 23.63
N ILE A 323 22.73 20.08 24.65
CA ILE A 323 23.81 19.52 25.47
C ILE A 323 23.46 18.13 26.03
N VAL A 324 22.22 17.95 26.49
CA VAL A 324 21.77 16.69 27.08
C VAL A 324 21.64 15.58 26.03
N LEU A 325 21.15 15.90 24.83
CA LEU A 325 21.05 14.93 23.73
C LEU A 325 22.42 14.57 23.18
N HIS A 326 23.33 15.54 23.12
CA HIS A 326 24.72 15.30 22.76
C HIS A 326 25.41 14.36 23.77
N LYS A 327 25.22 14.55 25.08
CA LYS A 327 25.70 13.61 26.11
C LYS A 327 25.11 12.21 25.92
N LEU A 328 23.81 12.12 25.67
CA LEU A 328 23.09 10.85 25.48
C LEU A 328 23.61 10.08 24.25
N ARG A 329 23.80 10.78 23.12
CA ARG A 329 24.34 10.19 21.87
C ARG A 329 25.80 9.79 21.97
N GLN A 330 26.60 10.49 22.79
CA GLN A 330 27.99 10.11 23.06
C GLN A 330 28.12 8.96 24.08
N GLY A 331 27.02 8.40 24.58
CA GLY A 331 27.05 7.32 25.56
C GLY A 331 27.62 7.74 26.93
N LYS A 332 27.64 9.05 27.24
CA LYS A 332 28.10 9.57 28.52
C LYS A 332 27.01 9.40 29.59
N PRO A 333 27.39 9.16 30.87
CA PRO A 333 26.41 8.98 31.93
C PRO A 333 25.55 10.23 32.11
N LEU A 334 24.23 10.03 32.10
CA LEU A 334 23.25 11.08 32.38
C LEU A 334 23.15 11.32 33.89
N THR A 335 22.92 12.57 34.26
CA THR A 335 22.56 12.96 35.65
C THR A 335 21.03 13.04 35.81
N PRO A 336 20.49 13.00 37.05
CA PRO A 336 19.07 13.19 37.29
C PRO A 336 18.53 14.54 36.76
N THR A 337 19.37 15.58 36.78
CA THR A 337 19.06 16.89 36.18
C THR A 337 18.93 16.81 34.67
N ASP A 338 19.83 16.05 34.00
CA ASP A 338 19.77 15.83 32.56
C ASP A 338 18.44 15.12 32.16
N LEU A 339 17.98 14.12 32.94
CA LEU A 339 16.69 13.46 32.69
C LEU A 339 15.50 14.43 32.84
N THR A 340 15.54 15.27 33.89
CA THR A 340 14.47 16.25 34.14
C THR A 340 14.36 17.26 33.00
N GLU A 341 15.51 17.69 32.46
CA GLU A 341 15.56 18.58 31.29
C GLU A 341 15.02 17.91 30.02
N LEU A 342 15.30 16.62 29.78
CA LEU A 342 14.73 15.89 28.63
C LEU A 342 13.20 15.76 28.73
N GLU A 343 12.69 15.49 29.92
CA GLU A 343 11.24 15.42 30.15
C GLU A 343 10.58 16.76 29.93
N LYS A 344 11.16 17.82 30.51
CA LYS A 344 10.68 19.19 30.34
C LYS A 344 10.71 19.61 28.87
N MET A 345 11.77 19.27 28.15
CA MET A 345 11.91 19.60 26.72
C MET A 345 10.80 18.99 25.86
N LEU A 346 10.39 17.73 26.11
CA LEU A 346 9.28 17.12 25.38
C LEU A 346 7.92 17.74 25.77
N LEU A 347 7.71 18.01 27.06
CA LEU A 347 6.46 18.61 27.55
C LEU A 347 6.28 20.06 27.07
N ASP A 348 7.32 20.89 27.16
CA ASP A 348 7.29 22.29 26.72
C ASP A 348 7.06 22.42 25.20
N ALA A 349 7.50 21.42 24.43
CA ALA A 349 7.26 21.32 22.99
C ALA A 349 5.87 20.76 22.63
N GLY A 350 5.05 20.39 23.62
CA GLY A 350 3.73 19.78 23.42
C GLY A 350 3.79 18.36 22.86
N ILE A 351 4.89 17.63 23.12
CA ILE A 351 5.12 16.28 22.62
C ILE A 351 4.80 15.30 23.74
N GLY A 352 3.53 14.91 23.80
CA GLY A 352 3.01 13.96 24.79
C GLY A 352 2.58 14.62 26.10
N GLU A 353 1.90 13.83 26.92
CA GLU A 353 1.45 14.22 28.26
C GLU A 353 2.26 13.49 29.34
N ALA A 354 2.07 13.87 30.61
CA ALA A 354 2.73 13.20 31.74
C ALA A 354 2.47 11.67 31.77
N GLY A 355 1.31 11.24 31.26
CA GLY A 355 0.98 9.82 31.09
C GLY A 355 1.86 9.09 30.07
N ASP A 356 2.23 9.74 28.97
CA ASP A 356 3.10 9.16 27.93
C ASP A 356 4.52 8.96 28.44
N ILE A 357 5.03 9.91 29.23
CA ILE A 357 6.36 9.82 29.85
C ILE A 357 6.40 8.68 30.87
N LYS A 358 5.35 8.52 31.68
CA LYS A 358 5.23 7.41 32.61
C LYS A 358 5.25 6.06 31.88
N ARG A 359 4.48 5.95 30.78
CA ARG A 359 4.45 4.76 29.94
C ARG A 359 5.80 4.47 29.27
N ALA A 360 6.52 5.51 28.85
CA ALA A 360 7.87 5.39 28.30
C ALA A 360 8.88 4.84 29.32
N ARG A 361 8.77 5.26 30.59
CA ARG A 361 9.59 4.73 31.70
C ARG A 361 9.33 3.24 31.93
N GLU A 362 8.06 2.83 31.91
CA GLU A 362 7.66 1.43 32.12
C GLU A 362 8.10 0.53 30.97
N THR A 363 7.97 1.00 29.72
CA THR A 363 8.29 0.20 28.52
C THR A 363 9.79 -0.03 28.33
N SER A 364 10.62 0.98 28.59
CA SER A 364 12.08 0.92 28.33
C SER A 364 12.91 0.81 29.60
N GLN A 365 12.30 0.38 30.71
CA GLN A 365 12.87 0.26 32.07
C GLN A 365 13.38 1.58 32.68
N ARG A 366 13.64 2.64 31.90
CA ARG A 366 13.93 4.03 32.27
C ARG A 366 13.67 4.99 31.11
N PHE A 367 13.48 6.28 31.42
CA PHE A 367 13.24 7.32 30.42
C PHE A 367 14.46 7.61 29.53
N GLY A 368 15.68 7.65 30.09
CA GLY A 368 16.87 7.91 29.28
C GLY A 368 17.14 6.83 28.23
N ARG A 369 16.88 5.55 28.56
CA ARG A 369 16.93 4.43 27.61
C ARG A 369 15.89 4.57 26.49
N PHE A 370 14.69 5.04 26.82
CA PHE A 370 13.65 5.34 25.83
C PHE A 370 14.09 6.45 24.87
N VAL A 371 14.60 7.57 25.38
CA VAL A 371 15.06 8.67 24.52
C VAL A 371 16.22 8.21 23.63
N ARG A 372 17.13 7.38 24.17
CA ARG A 372 18.27 6.85 23.40
C ARG A 372 17.83 5.91 22.29
N SER A 373 16.80 5.10 22.49
CA SER A 373 16.28 4.23 21.42
C SER A 373 15.59 4.98 20.28
N LEU A 374 15.19 6.23 20.50
CA LEU A 374 14.64 7.09 19.44
C LEU A 374 15.73 7.81 18.63
N VAL A 375 16.82 8.19 19.26
CA VAL A 375 17.85 9.05 18.67
C VAL A 375 19.06 8.27 18.16
N GLY A 376 19.35 7.10 18.75
CA GLY A 376 20.55 6.33 18.46
C GLY A 376 21.80 6.88 19.14
N LEU A 377 22.95 6.23 18.92
CA LEU A 377 24.26 6.69 19.37
C LEU A 377 25.04 7.34 18.23
N ASP A 378 25.98 8.21 18.57
CA ASP A 378 26.91 8.78 17.59
C ASP A 378 27.94 7.74 17.17
N ARG A 379 28.04 7.47 15.85
CA ARG A 379 28.93 6.44 15.32
C ARG A 379 30.40 6.66 15.69
N ALA A 380 30.86 7.92 15.77
CA ALA A 380 32.24 8.21 16.13
C ALA A 380 32.51 7.84 17.60
N ALA A 381 31.57 8.18 18.49
CA ALA A 381 31.64 7.81 19.91
C ALA A 381 31.59 6.30 20.14
N VAL A 382 30.73 5.57 19.40
CA VAL A 382 30.66 4.11 19.50
C VAL A 382 31.95 3.48 18.95
N ASN A 383 32.47 3.95 17.81
CA ASN A 383 33.76 3.49 17.28
C ASN A 383 34.91 3.72 18.26
N GLU A 384 34.95 4.87 18.93
CA GLU A 384 35.94 5.15 19.97
C GLU A 384 35.81 4.17 21.14
N ALA A 385 34.58 3.87 21.55
CA ALA A 385 34.30 2.94 22.64
C ALA A 385 34.73 1.50 22.36
N PHE A 386 34.76 1.06 21.10
CA PHE A 386 35.19 -0.28 20.66
C PHE A 386 36.53 -0.26 19.89
N SER A 387 37.30 0.83 19.98
CA SER A 387 38.54 1.01 19.22
C SER A 387 39.62 -0.03 19.56
N ASP A 388 39.62 -0.54 20.79
CA ASP A 388 40.47 -1.63 21.28
C ASP A 388 40.17 -2.98 20.61
N PHE A 389 38.91 -3.21 20.21
CA PHE A 389 38.51 -4.39 19.43
C PHE A 389 38.81 -4.25 17.93
N LEU A 390 39.00 -3.03 17.43
CA LEU A 390 39.21 -2.73 16.00
C LEU A 390 40.67 -2.40 15.64
N SER A 391 41.58 -2.31 16.62
CA SER A 391 42.96 -1.90 16.38
C SER A 391 43.73 -2.87 15.48
N SER A 392 44.52 -2.32 14.54
CA SER A 392 45.30 -3.08 13.56
C SER A 392 46.36 -3.95 14.24
N GLY A 393 46.16 -5.27 14.24
CA GLY A 393 47.10 -6.27 14.76
C GLY A 393 46.51 -7.27 15.77
N THR A 394 45.28 -7.02 16.28
CA THR A 394 44.66 -7.83 17.34
C THR A 394 43.35 -8.51 16.96
N ALA A 395 42.79 -8.19 15.78
CA ALA A 395 41.47 -8.64 15.35
C ALA A 395 41.48 -9.33 13.97
N THR A 396 40.75 -10.44 13.83
CA THR A 396 40.51 -11.14 12.56
C THR A 396 39.40 -10.45 11.76
N ALA A 397 39.28 -10.76 10.46
CA ALA A 397 38.22 -10.20 9.62
C ALA A 397 36.81 -10.46 10.20
N THR A 398 36.56 -11.68 10.69
CA THR A 398 35.29 -12.07 11.35
C THR A 398 35.04 -11.29 12.64
N GLN A 399 36.08 -11.02 13.44
CA GLN A 399 35.97 -10.20 14.65
C GLN A 399 35.61 -8.75 14.32
N ILE A 400 36.24 -8.18 13.29
CA ILE A 400 35.96 -6.81 12.83
C ILE A 400 34.51 -6.70 12.33
N GLU A 401 34.06 -7.67 11.54
CA GLU A 401 32.70 -7.71 11.01
C GLU A 401 31.65 -7.81 12.12
N PHE A 402 31.87 -8.70 13.11
CA PHE A 402 30.99 -8.84 14.26
C PHE A 402 30.89 -7.54 15.07
N ILE A 403 32.02 -6.87 15.35
CA ILE A 403 32.03 -5.60 16.09
C ILE A 403 31.38 -4.48 15.28
N ASN A 404 31.56 -4.45 13.96
CA ASN A 404 30.86 -3.48 13.11
C ASN A 404 29.34 -3.68 13.14
N MET A 405 28.84 -4.91 13.21
CA MET A 405 27.40 -5.15 13.42
C MET A 405 26.91 -4.64 14.78
N VAL A 406 27.69 -4.84 15.84
CA VAL A 406 27.40 -4.29 17.17
C VAL A 406 27.36 -2.75 17.12
N ILE A 407 28.31 -2.14 16.42
CA ILE A 407 28.39 -0.68 16.25
C ILE A 407 27.20 -0.15 15.45
N GLU A 408 26.85 -0.78 14.34
CA GLU A 408 25.65 -0.42 13.53
C GLU A 408 24.39 -0.51 14.39
N HIS A 409 24.20 -1.61 15.13
CA HIS A 409 23.02 -1.79 15.96
C HIS A 409 22.95 -0.78 17.12
N LEU A 410 24.07 -0.46 17.77
CA LEU A 410 24.14 0.61 18.77
C LEU A 410 23.89 1.99 18.18
N THR A 411 24.35 2.25 16.96
CA THR A 411 24.16 3.53 16.26
C THR A 411 22.68 3.73 15.93
N ASP A 412 22.00 2.68 15.46
CA ASP A 412 20.61 2.75 15.02
C ASP A 412 19.58 2.65 16.16
N GLN A 413 19.76 1.70 17.08
CA GLN A 413 18.80 1.37 18.14
C GLN A 413 19.20 1.94 19.50
N GLY A 414 20.43 2.45 19.65
CA GLY A 414 20.91 3.11 20.87
C GLY A 414 21.14 2.20 22.09
N VAL A 415 20.63 0.97 22.08
CA VAL A 415 20.77 -0.05 23.14
C VAL A 415 20.86 -1.43 22.51
N ILE A 416 21.59 -2.33 23.16
CA ILE A 416 21.61 -3.76 22.79
C ILE A 416 21.38 -4.57 24.04
N GLU A 417 20.37 -5.44 24.05
CA GLU A 417 20.25 -6.45 25.10
C GLU A 417 21.29 -7.56 24.87
N PRO A 418 22.09 -7.94 25.88
CA PRO A 418 23.13 -8.96 25.74
C PRO A 418 22.67 -10.27 25.07
N ALA A 419 21.42 -10.69 25.30
CA ALA A 419 20.85 -11.89 24.72
C ALA A 419 20.76 -11.83 23.18
N LEU A 420 20.60 -10.64 22.60
CA LEU A 420 20.43 -10.43 21.16
C LEU A 420 21.68 -10.85 20.36
N LEU A 421 22.86 -10.89 20.99
CA LEU A 421 24.09 -11.37 20.34
C LEU A 421 24.06 -12.88 20.01
N TYR A 422 23.08 -13.63 20.54
CA TYR A 422 22.82 -15.03 20.25
C TYR A 422 21.62 -15.24 19.31
N GLU A 423 21.12 -14.17 18.68
CA GLU A 423 20.01 -14.20 17.72
C GLU A 423 20.45 -13.67 16.34
N PRO A 424 19.72 -13.98 15.26
CA PRO A 424 19.94 -13.34 13.96
C PRO A 424 19.74 -11.82 14.07
N PRO A 425 20.59 -10.99 13.45
CA PRO A 425 21.58 -11.32 12.41
C PRO A 425 22.97 -11.73 12.93
N PHE A 426 23.26 -11.64 14.23
CA PHE A 426 24.60 -11.90 14.78
C PHE A 426 25.01 -13.37 14.63
N THR A 427 24.05 -14.29 14.67
CA THR A 427 24.27 -15.72 14.48
C THR A 427 24.66 -16.11 13.04
N ASP A 428 24.46 -15.22 12.07
CA ASP A 428 24.85 -15.49 10.68
C ASP A 428 26.38 -15.45 10.50
N ILE A 429 27.06 -14.66 11.34
CA ILE A 429 28.53 -14.61 11.41
C ILE A 429 29.06 -15.59 12.46
N ALA A 430 28.36 -15.70 13.59
CA ALA A 430 28.76 -16.52 14.73
C ALA A 430 27.62 -17.44 15.16
N PRO A 431 27.45 -18.62 14.53
CA PRO A 431 26.35 -19.55 14.80
C PRO A 431 26.14 -19.93 16.27
N THR A 432 27.19 -19.94 17.09
CA THR A 432 27.08 -20.19 18.54
C THR A 432 27.27 -18.93 19.39
N GLY A 433 27.15 -17.75 18.79
CA GLY A 433 27.28 -16.45 19.45
C GLY A 433 28.73 -15.95 19.58
N PRO A 434 28.95 -14.87 20.36
CA PRO A 434 30.25 -14.18 20.46
C PRO A 434 31.40 -15.08 20.93
N ASP A 435 31.10 -16.18 21.64
CA ASP A 435 32.06 -17.18 22.14
C ASP A 435 32.82 -17.92 21.02
N GLN A 436 32.29 -17.92 19.81
CA GLN A 436 32.97 -18.50 18.64
C GLN A 436 34.02 -17.56 18.03
N VAL A 437 33.82 -16.25 18.25
CA VAL A 437 34.57 -15.19 17.58
C VAL A 437 35.63 -14.61 18.51
N PHE A 438 35.38 -14.61 19.81
CA PHE A 438 36.27 -14.07 20.84
C PHE A 438 36.58 -15.11 21.92
N ASP A 439 37.73 -14.99 22.57
CA ASP A 439 38.06 -15.74 23.79
C ASP A 439 37.24 -15.23 24.99
N GLU A 440 37.07 -16.08 26.01
CA GLU A 440 36.22 -15.79 27.17
C GLU A 440 36.50 -14.42 27.82
N GLU A 441 37.77 -14.02 27.90
CA GLU A 441 38.17 -12.72 28.46
C GLU A 441 37.69 -11.54 27.59
N ARG A 442 37.76 -11.66 26.26
CA ARG A 442 37.25 -10.64 25.34
C ARG A 442 35.73 -10.62 25.27
N VAL A 443 35.06 -11.78 25.33
CA VAL A 443 33.60 -11.86 25.42
C VAL A 443 33.10 -11.14 26.67
N ALA A 444 33.71 -11.40 27.83
CA ALA A 444 33.39 -10.72 29.08
C ALA A 444 33.59 -9.19 28.98
N ARG A 445 34.68 -8.74 28.35
CA ARG A 445 34.92 -7.31 28.09
C ARG A 445 33.88 -6.70 27.15
N LEU A 446 33.48 -7.41 26.10
CA LEU A 446 32.47 -6.97 25.14
C LEU A 446 31.13 -6.71 25.84
N PHE A 447 30.66 -7.70 26.61
CA PHE A 447 29.42 -7.56 27.39
C PHE A 447 29.52 -6.45 28.43
N ALA A 448 30.64 -6.33 29.15
CA ALA A 448 30.85 -5.25 30.10
C ALA A 448 30.79 -3.86 29.43
N ARG A 449 31.30 -3.73 28.21
CA ARG A 449 31.26 -2.48 27.43
C ARG A 449 29.86 -2.14 26.98
N ILE A 450 29.12 -3.12 26.45
CA ILE A 450 27.70 -2.97 26.08
C ILE A 450 26.88 -2.58 27.30
N GLN A 451 27.12 -3.22 28.44
CA GLN A 451 26.42 -2.91 29.68
C GLN A 451 26.73 -1.49 30.19
N ALA A 452 28.00 -1.08 30.17
CA ALA A 452 28.40 0.27 30.56
C ALA A 452 27.76 1.35 29.66
N ILE A 453 27.68 1.09 28.35
CA ILE A 453 26.93 1.94 27.42
C ILE A 453 25.45 1.89 27.79
N ASN A 454 24.85 0.72 28.01
CA ASN A 454 23.44 0.61 28.35
C ASN A 454 23.06 1.39 29.63
N ASP A 455 23.92 1.35 30.64
CA ASP A 455 23.70 1.98 31.94
C ASP A 455 23.95 3.48 31.94
N SER A 456 24.69 4.01 30.97
CA SER A 456 24.90 5.46 30.85
C SER A 456 23.61 6.26 30.61
N ALA A 457 22.53 5.62 30.16
CA ALA A 457 21.22 6.23 29.97
C ALA A 457 20.19 5.91 31.08
N VAL A 458 20.60 5.28 32.18
CA VAL A 458 19.69 4.86 33.26
C VAL A 458 19.48 5.98 34.28
N ALA A 459 20.56 6.68 34.66
CA ALA A 459 20.71 7.71 35.71
C ALA A 459 20.11 7.40 37.09
#